data_AF-A0A0G0BNY7-F1
#
_entry.id   AF-A0A0G0BNY7-F1
#
_cell.length_a   1.000
_cell.length_b   1.000
_cell.length_c   1.000
_cell.angle_alpha   90.00
_cell.angle_beta   90.00
_cell.angle_gamma   90.00
#
_symmetry.space_group_name_H-M   'P 1'
#
loop_
_entity.id
_entity.type
_entity.pdbx_description
1 polymer ?
#
loop_
_entity_poly.entity_id
_entity_poly.type
_entity_poly.pdbx_seq_one_letter_code
_entity_poly.pdbx_strand_id
1 'polypeptide(L)'
;MRLYLSSFKFGNHINTLRELVGAGKEAVVILNARDCKEPENRNQYLKWEIETLNGIGFNAKELDLRNYFGKEKELEEFLREKDLVWIDGGNTFLLRRAMKQSGFDNIIKKLLKDDKIVYAGFSAACVVLQKDMHGLDLVDDPNIVSDGYENKTIWEGLGLIDFYLAVHYKSAYIESAMVDKEVELCEKNNIPYKTLRDGEVLIIHGNKMEII
;
A
#
# COMPACT_ATOMS: atom_id res chain seq x y z
N MET A 1 15.08 4.94 -2.97
CA MET A 1 13.91 4.09 -2.69
C MET A 1 13.33 3.56 -4.00
N ARG A 2 12.60 2.44 -3.90
CA ARG A 2 11.96 1.75 -5.02
C ARG A 2 10.49 1.50 -4.68
N LEU A 3 9.57 2.08 -5.45
CA LEU A 3 8.12 1.97 -5.25
C LEU A 3 7.42 1.48 -6.52
N TYR A 4 6.46 0.56 -6.36
CA TYR A 4 5.52 0.12 -7.40
C TYR A 4 4.09 0.34 -6.91
N LEU A 5 3.39 1.33 -7.45
CA LEU A 5 2.11 1.78 -6.93
C LEU A 5 1.04 1.64 -8.00
N SER A 6 0.20 0.62 -7.89
CA SER A 6 -0.86 0.36 -8.85
C SER A 6 -2.19 0.94 -8.37
N SER A 7 -3.02 1.42 -9.30
CA SER A 7 -4.40 1.78 -8.95
C SER A 7 -5.17 0.58 -8.39
N PHE A 8 -5.16 -0.53 -9.13
CA PHE A 8 -5.93 -1.73 -8.79
C PHE A 8 -5.13 -2.99 -9.08
N LYS A 9 -5.05 -3.89 -8.09
CA LYS A 9 -4.29 -5.15 -8.17
C LYS A 9 -2.86 -4.88 -8.67
N PHE A 10 -2.30 -5.77 -9.47
CA PHE A 10 -0.97 -5.59 -10.05
C PHE A 10 -0.89 -4.59 -11.21
N GLY A 11 -2.00 -4.01 -11.67
CA GLY A 11 -2.02 -3.19 -12.88
C GLY A 11 -1.67 -4.01 -14.15
N ASN A 12 -1.39 -3.33 -15.25
CA ASN A 12 -1.09 -3.98 -16.54
C ASN A 12 0.41 -4.28 -16.75
N HIS A 13 1.26 -3.86 -15.82
CA HIS A 13 2.71 -3.83 -15.98
C HIS A 13 3.45 -4.68 -14.94
N ILE A 14 2.85 -5.78 -14.48
CA ILE A 14 3.38 -6.62 -13.38
C ILE A 14 4.84 -7.08 -13.59
N ASN A 15 5.28 -7.30 -14.83
CA ASN A 15 6.68 -7.68 -15.11
C ASN A 15 7.68 -6.58 -14.68
N THR A 16 7.28 -5.31 -14.70
CA THR A 16 8.12 -4.21 -14.22
C THR A 16 8.34 -4.25 -12.71
N LEU A 17 7.45 -4.88 -11.92
CA LEU A 17 7.69 -5.14 -10.50
C LEU A 17 8.88 -6.09 -10.30
N ARG A 18 8.96 -7.15 -11.12
CA ARG A 18 10.07 -8.11 -11.10
C ARG A 18 11.38 -7.41 -11.48
N GLU A 19 11.37 -6.59 -12.52
CA GLU A 19 12.54 -5.79 -12.92
C GLU A 19 12.99 -4.83 -11.82
N LEU A 20 12.03 -4.15 -11.15
CA LEU A 20 12.30 -3.20 -10.07
C LEU A 20 12.96 -3.86 -8.84
N VAL A 21 12.58 -5.10 -8.51
CA VAL A 21 13.20 -5.86 -7.41
C VAL A 21 14.57 -6.42 -7.79
N GLY A 22 14.80 -6.77 -9.06
CA GLY A 22 16.11 -7.23 -9.56
C GLY A 22 16.35 -8.73 -9.32
N ALA A 23 17.37 -9.11 -8.54
CA ALA A 23 17.69 -10.51 -8.25
C ALA A 23 16.95 -11.08 -7.02
N GLY A 24 16.41 -10.22 -6.17
CA GLY A 24 15.72 -10.61 -4.94
C GLY A 24 14.43 -11.39 -5.21
N LYS A 25 14.10 -12.34 -4.34
CA LYS A 25 12.95 -13.25 -4.49
C LYS A 25 12.06 -13.29 -3.26
N GLU A 26 12.52 -12.86 -2.10
CA GLU A 26 11.79 -13.00 -0.85
C GLU A 26 10.72 -11.91 -0.74
N ALA A 27 9.46 -12.28 -0.95
CA ALA A 27 8.34 -11.36 -0.92
C ALA A 27 7.41 -11.66 0.26
N VAL A 28 6.79 -10.60 0.78
CA VAL A 28 5.71 -10.74 1.76
C VAL A 28 4.47 -9.99 1.32
N VAL A 29 3.31 -10.59 1.61
CA VAL A 29 1.99 -10.02 1.32
C VAL A 29 1.34 -9.54 2.61
N ILE A 30 0.89 -8.29 2.64
CA ILE A 30 0.22 -7.65 3.78
C ILE A 30 -1.24 -7.37 3.39
N LEU A 31 -2.20 -7.98 4.08
CA LEU A 31 -3.64 -7.80 3.85
C LEU A 31 -4.36 -7.02 4.94
N ASN A 32 -3.64 -6.34 5.84
CA ASN A 32 -4.24 -5.70 7.01
C ASN A 32 -5.30 -4.63 6.66
N ALA A 33 -5.28 -4.05 5.46
CA ALA A 33 -6.35 -3.19 4.95
C ALA A 33 -7.72 -3.89 4.82
N ARG A 34 -7.72 -5.23 4.72
CA ARG A 34 -8.92 -6.08 4.59
C ARG A 34 -9.33 -6.77 5.89
N ASP A 35 -8.70 -6.48 7.03
CA ASP A 35 -9.03 -7.15 8.29
C ASP A 35 -10.46 -6.87 8.78
N CYS A 36 -11.18 -5.92 8.18
CA CYS A 36 -12.60 -5.67 8.40
C CYS A 36 -13.53 -6.54 7.53
N LYS A 37 -12.98 -7.35 6.62
CA LYS A 37 -13.74 -8.24 5.74
C LYS A 37 -13.83 -9.65 6.35
N GLU A 38 -14.78 -10.44 5.86
CA GLU A 38 -14.96 -11.82 6.27
C GLU A 38 -13.67 -12.65 6.08
N PRO A 39 -13.31 -13.53 7.03
CA PRO A 39 -12.07 -14.32 6.97
C PRO A 39 -11.91 -15.12 5.67
N GLU A 40 -13.00 -15.70 5.16
CA GLU A 40 -13.00 -16.45 3.90
C GLU A 40 -12.64 -15.56 2.70
N ASN A 41 -13.18 -14.34 2.65
CA ASN A 41 -12.84 -13.38 1.60
C ASN A 41 -11.36 -12.98 1.68
N ARG A 42 -10.87 -12.66 2.88
CA ARG A 42 -9.46 -12.31 3.12
C ARG A 42 -8.52 -13.45 2.70
N ASN A 43 -8.85 -14.69 3.02
CA ASN A 43 -8.05 -15.86 2.66
C ASN A 43 -7.99 -16.11 1.15
N GLN A 44 -9.10 -15.88 0.44
CA GLN A 44 -9.12 -15.97 -1.03
C GLN A 44 -8.21 -14.93 -1.68
N TYR A 45 -8.23 -13.68 -1.18
CA TYR A 45 -7.31 -12.64 -1.64
C TYR A 45 -5.86 -13.02 -1.34
N LEU A 46 -5.54 -13.42 -0.11
CA LEU A 46 -4.18 -13.82 0.27
C LEU A 46 -3.63 -14.91 -0.66
N LYS A 47 -4.44 -15.93 -0.93
CA LYS A 47 -4.09 -17.01 -1.85
C LYS A 47 -3.79 -16.46 -3.25
N TRP A 48 -4.67 -15.62 -3.78
CA TRP A 48 -4.52 -15.02 -5.11
C TRP A 48 -3.25 -14.14 -5.22
N GLU A 49 -2.98 -13.31 -4.22
CA GLU A 49 -1.80 -12.45 -4.18
C GLU A 49 -0.49 -13.27 -4.15
N ILE A 50 -0.44 -14.30 -3.29
CA ILE A 50 0.72 -15.21 -3.20
C ILE A 50 0.92 -15.98 -4.50
N GLU A 51 -0.14 -16.57 -5.06
CA GLU A 51 -0.05 -17.34 -6.31
C GLU A 51 0.43 -16.46 -7.47
N THR A 52 -0.05 -15.22 -7.54
CA THR A 52 0.34 -14.26 -8.58
C THR A 52 1.81 -13.86 -8.47
N LEU A 53 2.27 -13.50 -7.26
CA LEU A 53 3.69 -13.17 -7.03
C LEU A 53 4.62 -14.37 -7.28
N ASN A 54 4.22 -15.57 -6.85
CA ASN A 54 4.96 -16.80 -7.13
C ASN A 54 5.04 -17.07 -8.64
N GLY A 55 3.96 -16.79 -9.39
CA GLY A 55 3.91 -16.94 -10.84
C GLY A 55 4.92 -16.07 -11.61
N ILE A 56 5.39 -14.98 -11.02
CA ILE A 56 6.43 -14.10 -11.60
C ILE A 56 7.80 -14.25 -10.93
N GLY A 57 8.00 -15.31 -10.15
CA GLY A 57 9.32 -15.73 -9.66
C GLY A 57 9.69 -15.28 -8.24
N PHE A 58 8.73 -14.83 -7.44
CA PHE A 58 8.94 -14.60 -6.01
C PHE A 58 8.70 -15.86 -5.17
N ASN A 59 9.21 -15.83 -3.94
CA ASN A 59 8.87 -16.73 -2.84
C ASN A 59 7.96 -15.96 -1.88
N ALA A 60 6.69 -15.81 -2.24
CA ALA A 60 5.74 -15.01 -1.48
C ALA A 60 5.14 -15.77 -0.30
N LYS A 61 5.01 -15.08 0.84
CA LYS A 61 4.26 -15.56 2.01
C LYS A 61 3.53 -14.41 2.69
N GLU A 62 2.58 -14.72 3.56
CA GLU A 62 1.92 -13.68 4.34
C GLU A 62 2.88 -13.02 5.34
N LEU A 63 2.78 -11.71 5.48
CA LEU A 63 3.18 -10.96 6.66
C LEU A 63 1.93 -10.31 7.25
N ASP A 64 1.39 -10.90 8.31
CA ASP A 64 0.31 -10.31 9.07
C ASP A 64 0.87 -9.42 10.17
N LEU A 65 0.70 -8.11 10.05
CA LEU A 65 1.23 -7.12 10.99
C LEU A 65 0.65 -7.27 12.40
N ARG A 66 -0.53 -7.89 12.54
CA ARG A 66 -1.16 -8.16 13.86
C ARG A 66 -0.28 -9.02 14.76
N ASN A 67 0.49 -9.94 14.17
CA ASN A 67 1.42 -10.81 14.91
C ASN A 67 2.59 -10.03 15.54
N TYR A 68 2.80 -8.80 15.10
CA TYR A 68 3.91 -7.92 15.47
C TYR A 68 3.46 -6.65 16.22
N PHE A 69 2.19 -6.54 16.62
CA PHE A 69 1.74 -5.41 17.44
C PHE A 69 2.54 -5.33 18.73
N GLY A 70 3.19 -4.18 18.97
CA GLY A 70 4.11 -3.97 20.10
C GLY A 70 5.47 -4.68 19.97
N LYS A 71 5.79 -5.28 18.83
CA LYS A 71 7.02 -6.09 18.59
C LYS A 71 7.86 -5.56 17.43
N GLU A 72 8.06 -4.24 17.38
CA GLU A 72 8.77 -3.55 16.28
C GLU A 72 10.14 -4.16 15.97
N LYS A 73 10.92 -4.57 16.98
CA LYS A 73 12.24 -5.18 16.77
C LYS A 73 12.17 -6.52 16.03
N GLU A 74 11.25 -7.39 16.41
CA GLU A 74 11.05 -8.70 15.76
C GLU A 74 10.60 -8.51 14.29
N LEU A 75 9.76 -7.50 14.04
CA LEU A 75 9.33 -7.15 12.69
C LEU A 75 10.49 -6.59 11.86
N GLU A 76 11.33 -5.74 12.44
CA GLU A 76 12.49 -5.17 11.75
C GLU A 76 13.47 -6.27 11.34
N GLU A 77 13.78 -7.22 12.24
CA GLU A 77 14.63 -8.37 11.94
C GLU A 77 14.05 -9.22 10.81
N PHE A 78 12.74 -9.49 10.85
CA PHE A 78 12.07 -10.26 9.80
C PHE A 78 12.11 -9.56 8.43
N LEU A 79 11.85 -8.24 8.39
CA LEU A 79 11.79 -7.47 7.14
C LEU A 79 13.16 -7.24 6.50
N ARG A 80 14.27 -7.31 7.27
CA ARG A 80 15.64 -7.23 6.72
C ARG A 80 15.98 -8.36 5.76
N GLU A 81 15.30 -9.49 5.89
CA GLU A 81 15.45 -10.68 5.05
C GLU A 81 14.44 -10.71 3.90
N LYS A 82 13.85 -9.55 3.54
CA LYS A 82 12.84 -9.43 2.48
C LYS A 82 13.28 -8.45 1.42
N ASP A 83 12.96 -8.81 0.18
CA ASP A 83 13.25 -8.01 -1.01
C ASP A 83 12.05 -7.15 -1.43
N LEU A 84 10.84 -7.61 -1.12
CA LEU A 84 9.57 -6.99 -1.50
C LEU A 84 8.54 -7.06 -0.38
N VAL A 85 7.87 -5.94 -0.11
CA VAL A 85 6.55 -5.92 0.52
C VAL A 85 5.49 -5.61 -0.53
N TRP A 86 4.47 -6.47 -0.65
CA TRP A 86 3.28 -6.24 -1.45
C TRP A 86 2.09 -6.03 -0.51
N ILE A 87 1.45 -4.86 -0.58
CA ILE A 87 0.36 -4.48 0.32
C ILE A 87 -0.93 -4.37 -0.49
N ASP A 88 -1.95 -5.09 -0.02
CA ASP A 88 -3.26 -5.17 -0.64
C ASP A 88 -4.08 -3.89 -0.40
N GLY A 89 -5.06 -3.64 -1.27
CA GLY A 89 -6.08 -2.62 -1.08
C GLY A 89 -7.09 -2.99 0.00
N GLY A 90 -7.92 -2.03 0.39
CA GLY A 90 -8.90 -2.16 1.47
C GLY A 90 -9.12 -0.82 2.14
N ASN A 91 -9.41 -0.81 3.44
CA ASN A 91 -9.57 0.45 4.18
C ASN A 91 -8.19 1.01 4.58
N THR A 92 -7.87 2.22 4.10
CA THR A 92 -6.59 2.87 4.33
C THR A 92 -6.35 3.19 5.81
N PHE A 93 -7.38 3.60 6.56
CA PHE A 93 -7.24 3.93 7.98
C PHE A 93 -6.96 2.70 8.84
N LEU A 94 -7.57 1.55 8.52
CA LEU A 94 -7.26 0.27 9.15
C LEU A 94 -5.82 -0.18 8.85
N LEU A 95 -5.39 -0.07 7.60
CA LEU A 95 -3.99 -0.33 7.22
C LEU A 95 -3.02 0.57 8.00
N ARG A 96 -3.32 1.86 8.09
CA ARG A 96 -2.48 2.83 8.79
C ARG A 96 -2.34 2.49 10.28
N ARG A 97 -3.41 2.00 10.92
CA ARG A 97 -3.38 1.51 12.32
C ARG A 97 -2.46 0.30 12.45
N ALA A 98 -2.61 -0.73 11.61
CA ALA A 98 -1.72 -1.89 11.62
C ALA A 98 -0.25 -1.48 11.47
N MET A 99 0.04 -0.58 10.53
CA MET A 99 1.39 -0.07 10.32
C MET A 99 1.94 0.66 11.55
N LYS A 100 1.10 1.42 12.27
CA LYS A 100 1.51 2.13 13.48
C LYS A 100 1.79 1.18 14.63
N GLN A 101 0.85 0.28 14.90
CA GLN A 101 0.90 -0.60 16.08
C GLN A 101 1.99 -1.65 15.98
N SER A 102 2.33 -2.07 14.76
CA SER A 102 3.44 -3.00 14.51
C SER A 102 4.82 -2.31 14.43
N GLY A 103 4.85 -0.96 14.29
CA GLY A 103 6.08 -0.21 14.00
C GLY A 103 6.54 -0.33 12.54
N PHE A 104 5.76 -0.97 11.66
CA PHE A 104 6.06 -1.08 10.24
C PHE A 104 6.32 0.29 9.59
N ASP A 105 5.57 1.33 10.01
CA ASP A 105 5.70 2.68 9.45
C ASP A 105 7.12 3.27 9.63
N ASN A 106 7.78 3.02 10.75
CA ASN A 106 9.16 3.42 10.98
C ASN A 106 10.15 2.55 10.19
N ILE A 107 9.95 1.23 10.24
CA ILE A 107 10.84 0.24 9.62
C ILE A 107 10.89 0.42 8.11
N ILE A 108 9.74 0.52 7.46
CA ILE A 108 9.65 0.60 5.99
C ILE A 108 10.31 1.87 5.46
N LYS A 109 10.13 3.02 6.16
CA LYS A 109 10.79 4.28 5.83
C LYS A 109 12.31 4.15 5.85
N LYS A 110 12.86 3.48 6.87
CA LYS A 110 14.30 3.22 7.00
C LYS A 110 14.81 2.30 5.89
N LEU A 111 14.16 1.16 5.67
CA LEU A 111 14.58 0.21 4.63
C LEU A 111 14.50 0.80 3.22
N LEU A 112 13.48 1.61 2.93
CA LEU A 112 13.34 2.31 1.65
C LEU A 112 14.40 3.40 1.45
N LYS A 113 14.72 4.16 2.52
CA LYS A 113 15.79 5.16 2.50
C LYS A 113 17.15 4.53 2.19
N ASP A 114 17.42 3.36 2.78
CA ASP A 114 18.66 2.60 2.59
C ASP A 114 18.63 1.71 1.32
N ASP A 115 17.57 1.82 0.51
CA ASP A 115 17.31 1.06 -0.72
C ASP A 115 17.36 -0.47 -0.55
N LYS A 116 17.00 -0.97 0.65
CA LYS A 116 17.08 -2.39 1.01
C LYS A 116 15.87 -3.21 0.60
N ILE A 117 14.73 -2.58 0.34
CA ILE A 117 13.47 -3.25 0.03
C ILE A 117 12.70 -2.48 -1.03
N VAL A 118 11.89 -3.19 -1.81
CA VAL A 118 10.88 -2.57 -2.68
C VAL A 118 9.55 -2.53 -1.94
N TYR A 119 8.90 -1.37 -1.95
CA TYR A 119 7.52 -1.24 -1.51
C TYR A 119 6.60 -1.31 -2.73
N ALA A 120 5.62 -2.20 -2.68
CA ALA A 120 4.65 -2.33 -3.72
C ALA A 120 3.25 -2.54 -3.15
N GLY A 121 2.24 -2.22 -3.93
CA GLY A 121 0.86 -2.48 -3.57
C GLY A 121 -0.10 -1.69 -4.43
N PHE A 122 -1.37 -1.76 -4.05
CA PHE A 122 -2.41 -1.04 -4.75
C PHE A 122 -3.42 -0.37 -3.83
N SER A 123 -4.17 0.58 -4.38
CA SER A 123 -5.27 1.28 -3.69
C SER A 123 -4.81 1.87 -2.34
N ALA A 124 -5.31 1.39 -1.19
CA ALA A 124 -4.90 1.77 0.16
C ALA A 124 -3.37 1.84 0.37
N ALA A 125 -2.62 0.89 -0.21
CA ALA A 125 -1.16 0.87 -0.14
C ALA A 125 -0.50 2.07 -0.82
N CYS A 126 -1.16 2.70 -1.80
CA CYS A 126 -0.68 3.88 -2.50
C CYS A 126 -1.00 5.14 -1.72
N VAL A 127 -2.26 5.29 -1.32
CA VAL A 127 -2.76 6.52 -0.67
C VAL A 127 -2.23 6.70 0.76
N VAL A 128 -1.88 5.61 1.46
CA VAL A 128 -1.23 5.71 2.79
C VAL A 128 0.17 6.33 2.72
N LEU A 129 0.79 6.41 1.53
CA LEU A 129 2.12 7.01 1.36
C LEU A 129 2.14 8.53 1.45
N GLN A 130 0.98 9.16 1.30
CA GLN A 130 0.82 10.61 1.36
C GLN A 130 1.21 11.14 2.75
N LYS A 131 1.50 12.44 2.86
CA LYS A 131 1.82 13.06 4.15
C LYS A 131 0.57 13.20 5.03
N ASP A 132 -0.53 13.57 4.40
CA ASP A 132 -1.82 13.83 5.03
C ASP A 132 -2.88 12.94 4.37
N MET A 133 -3.72 12.30 5.17
CA MET A 133 -4.78 11.39 4.75
C MET A 133 -6.17 12.05 4.76
N HIS A 134 -6.29 13.33 5.13
CA HIS A 134 -7.57 14.05 4.98
C HIS A 134 -8.01 14.05 3.50
N GLY A 135 -9.30 13.79 3.26
CA GLY A 135 -9.86 13.59 1.92
C GLY A 135 -10.06 12.13 1.58
N LEU A 136 -9.21 11.22 2.08
CA LEU A 136 -9.40 9.78 1.91
C LEU A 136 -10.64 9.26 2.65
N ASP A 137 -11.10 9.99 3.66
CA ASP A 137 -12.34 9.71 4.39
C ASP A 137 -13.62 9.88 3.56
N LEU A 138 -13.51 10.42 2.34
CA LEU A 138 -14.59 10.42 1.36
C LEU A 138 -14.86 9.02 0.76
N VAL A 139 -13.84 8.15 0.77
CA VAL A 139 -13.87 6.79 0.21
C VAL A 139 -13.78 5.75 1.32
N ASP A 140 -12.82 5.91 2.23
CA ASP A 140 -12.54 4.97 3.31
C ASP A 140 -13.03 5.49 4.67
N ASP A 141 -13.98 4.79 5.31
CA ASP A 141 -14.44 5.20 6.64
C ASP A 141 -13.29 5.15 7.67
N PRO A 142 -12.91 6.29 8.28
CA PRO A 142 -11.84 6.33 9.27
C PRO A 142 -12.19 5.60 10.57
N ASN A 143 -13.45 5.32 10.83
CA ASN A 143 -13.92 4.70 12.08
C ASN A 143 -13.96 3.17 12.02
N ILE A 144 -13.64 2.56 10.87
CA ILE A 144 -13.52 1.09 10.77
C ILE A 144 -12.37 0.60 11.66
N VAL A 145 -12.68 -0.34 12.54
CA VAL A 145 -11.73 -1.01 13.44
C VAL A 145 -12.06 -2.50 13.44
N SER A 146 -11.01 -3.34 13.55
CA SER A 146 -11.12 -4.80 13.70
C SER A 146 -10.55 -5.26 15.03
N ASP A 147 -10.80 -6.51 15.40
CA ASP A 147 -10.29 -7.09 16.66
C ASP A 147 -8.76 -6.97 16.78
N GLY A 148 -8.30 -6.53 17.95
CA GLY A 148 -6.89 -6.32 18.27
C GLY A 148 -6.31 -4.97 17.85
N TYR A 149 -7.06 -4.15 17.11
CA TYR A 149 -6.61 -2.81 16.68
C TYR A 149 -6.90 -1.73 17.73
N GLU A 150 -6.03 -0.73 17.81
CA GLU A 150 -6.29 0.49 18.57
C GLU A 150 -7.39 1.31 17.90
N ASN A 151 -8.39 1.70 18.68
CA ASN A 151 -9.45 2.59 18.23
C ASN A 151 -9.01 4.06 18.28
N LYS A 152 -8.01 4.40 17.47
CA LYS A 152 -7.53 5.76 17.26
C LYS A 152 -7.33 6.01 15.78
N THR A 153 -7.95 7.06 15.25
CA THR A 153 -7.72 7.50 13.87
C THR A 153 -6.38 8.21 13.76
N ILE A 154 -5.61 7.88 12.73
CA ILE A 154 -4.33 8.47 12.41
C ILE A 154 -4.49 9.15 11.05
N TRP A 155 -4.29 10.46 11.00
CA TRP A 155 -4.44 11.25 9.78
C TRP A 155 -3.10 11.48 9.07
N GLU A 156 -1.98 11.29 9.76
CA GLU A 156 -0.67 11.35 9.15
C GLU A 156 -0.38 10.03 8.43
N GLY A 157 -0.23 10.11 7.11
CA GLY A 157 0.26 8.98 6.33
C GLY A 157 1.76 8.75 6.52
N LEU A 158 2.37 7.95 5.66
CA LEU A 158 3.79 7.66 5.74
C LEU A 158 4.66 8.85 5.30
N GLY A 159 4.12 9.77 4.48
CA GLY A 159 4.87 10.91 3.95
C GLY A 159 6.09 10.49 3.11
N LEU A 160 5.93 9.42 2.32
CA LEU A 160 6.94 8.94 1.36
C LEU A 160 6.83 9.61 -0.01
N ILE A 161 5.69 10.25 -0.31
CA ILE A 161 5.46 11.07 -1.50
C ILE A 161 4.99 12.48 -1.10
N ASP A 162 5.30 13.47 -1.94
CA ASP A 162 5.07 14.91 -1.71
C ASP A 162 3.88 15.48 -2.50
N PHE A 163 3.07 14.60 -3.09
CA PHE A 163 1.83 14.91 -3.80
C PHE A 163 0.71 13.99 -3.34
N TYR A 164 -0.53 14.41 -3.62
CA TYR A 164 -1.70 13.58 -3.44
C TYR A 164 -1.81 12.57 -4.61
N LEU A 165 -2.04 11.29 -4.33
CA LEU A 165 -2.16 10.24 -5.34
C LEU A 165 -3.58 9.69 -5.36
N ALA A 166 -4.40 10.17 -6.30
CA ALA A 166 -5.75 9.68 -6.49
C ALA A 166 -5.74 8.39 -7.32
N VAL A 167 -6.12 7.27 -6.71
CA VAL A 167 -6.26 5.96 -7.35
C VAL A 167 -7.70 5.70 -7.77
N HIS A 168 -7.95 4.76 -8.68
CA HIS A 168 -9.26 4.48 -9.28
C HIS A 168 -9.87 5.66 -10.04
N TYR A 169 -9.05 6.66 -10.41
CA TYR A 169 -9.52 7.86 -11.11
C TYR A 169 -10.12 7.48 -12.46
N LYS A 170 -11.29 8.03 -12.80
CA LYS A 170 -12.00 7.80 -14.08
C LYS A 170 -12.04 6.31 -14.50
N SER A 171 -12.18 5.42 -13.53
CA SER A 171 -12.21 3.97 -13.75
C SER A 171 -13.63 3.45 -13.61
N ALA A 172 -13.89 2.23 -14.13
CA ALA A 172 -15.23 1.63 -14.08
C ALA A 172 -15.71 1.28 -12.65
N TYR A 173 -14.86 1.52 -11.64
CA TYR A 173 -15.12 1.19 -10.24
C TYR A 173 -16.16 2.13 -9.62
N ILE A 174 -16.98 1.58 -8.72
CA ILE A 174 -18.14 2.25 -8.10
C ILE A 174 -17.76 3.52 -7.32
N GLU A 175 -16.52 3.61 -6.85
CA GLU A 175 -16.00 4.75 -6.08
C GLU A 175 -15.42 5.86 -6.95
N SER A 176 -15.37 5.72 -8.29
CA SER A 176 -14.76 6.73 -9.18
C SER A 176 -15.39 8.13 -9.00
N ALA A 177 -16.67 8.22 -8.67
CA ALA A 177 -17.33 9.50 -8.41
C ALA A 177 -16.89 10.16 -7.09
N MET A 178 -16.39 9.39 -6.12
CA MET A 178 -15.80 9.92 -4.89
C MET A 178 -14.34 10.32 -5.11
N VAL A 179 -13.61 9.56 -5.93
CA VAL A 179 -12.23 9.93 -6.34
C VAL A 179 -12.21 11.25 -7.12
N ASP A 180 -13.22 11.54 -7.95
CA ASP A 180 -13.33 12.84 -8.61
C ASP A 180 -13.41 13.99 -7.58
N LYS A 181 -14.08 13.79 -6.44
CA LYS A 181 -14.14 14.80 -5.36
C LYS A 181 -12.81 14.97 -4.63
N GLU A 182 -12.00 13.91 -4.51
CA GLU A 182 -10.65 14.03 -3.97
C GLU A 182 -9.78 14.93 -4.86
N VAL A 183 -9.89 14.76 -6.18
CA VAL A 183 -9.19 15.61 -7.16
C VAL A 183 -9.69 17.05 -7.09
N GLU A 184 -11.01 17.28 -7.03
CA GLU A 184 -11.58 18.61 -6.85
C GLU A 184 -11.10 19.29 -5.56
N LEU A 185 -10.96 18.53 -4.46
CA LEU A 185 -10.41 19.03 -3.20
C LEU A 185 -8.95 19.44 -3.37
N CYS A 186 -8.16 18.66 -4.10
CA CYS A 186 -6.77 19.01 -4.39
C CYS A 186 -6.68 20.30 -5.20
N GLU A 187 -7.48 20.44 -6.25
CA GLU A 187 -7.54 21.62 -7.10
C GLU A 187 -7.94 22.88 -6.32
N LYS A 188 -9.01 22.78 -5.51
CA LYS A 188 -9.51 23.89 -4.70
C LYS A 188 -8.48 24.39 -3.69
N ASN A 189 -7.63 23.51 -3.16
CA ASN A 189 -6.65 23.83 -2.13
C ASN A 189 -5.22 24.00 -2.66
N ASN A 190 -5.02 23.94 -3.99
CA ASN A 190 -3.69 23.98 -4.63
C ASN A 190 -2.73 22.89 -4.11
N ILE A 191 -3.26 21.69 -3.85
CA ILE A 191 -2.48 20.53 -3.45
C ILE A 191 -1.94 19.86 -4.73
N PRO A 192 -0.61 19.68 -4.89
CA PRO A 192 -0.06 18.93 -6.01
C PRO A 192 -0.62 17.51 -6.01
N TYR A 193 -1.11 17.03 -7.14
CA TYR A 193 -1.68 15.69 -7.24
C TYR A 193 -1.25 14.94 -8.50
N LYS A 194 -1.40 13.62 -8.46
CA LYS A 194 -1.31 12.70 -9.59
C LYS A 194 -2.50 11.75 -9.53
N THR A 195 -2.89 11.22 -10.68
CA THR A 195 -4.02 10.30 -10.80
C THR A 195 -3.56 8.99 -11.43
N LEU A 196 -4.10 7.87 -10.97
CA LEU A 196 -3.96 6.57 -11.61
C LEU A 196 -5.35 6.00 -11.95
N ARG A 197 -5.50 5.57 -13.19
CA ARG A 197 -6.62 4.73 -13.66
C ARG A 197 -6.31 3.27 -13.36
N ASP A 198 -7.35 2.44 -13.28
CA ASP A 198 -7.17 1.00 -13.14
C ASP A 198 -6.38 0.43 -14.32
N GLY A 199 -5.30 -0.29 -14.01
CA GLY A 199 -4.32 -0.77 -14.97
C GLY A 199 -3.03 0.06 -14.99
N GLU A 200 -3.08 1.35 -14.65
CA GLU A 200 -1.91 2.22 -14.56
C GLU A 200 -1.12 1.98 -13.28
N VAL A 201 0.19 2.17 -13.38
CA VAL A 201 1.15 2.00 -12.29
C VAL A 201 2.10 3.18 -12.23
N LEU A 202 2.28 3.75 -11.05
CA LEU A 202 3.35 4.69 -10.75
C LEU A 202 4.58 3.92 -10.25
N ILE A 203 5.69 4.05 -10.97
CA ILE A 203 7.00 3.50 -10.62
C ILE A 203 7.89 4.63 -10.14
N ILE A 204 8.54 4.43 -9.00
CA ILE A 204 9.60 5.31 -8.49
C ILE A 204 10.86 4.47 -8.31
N HIS A 205 11.95 4.87 -8.96
CA HIS A 205 13.26 4.23 -8.84
C HIS A 205 14.33 5.31 -8.70
N GLY A 206 14.82 5.48 -7.47
CA GLY A 206 15.76 6.57 -7.15
C GLY A 206 15.09 7.92 -7.40
N ASN A 207 15.64 8.70 -8.34
CA ASN A 207 15.12 10.01 -8.72
C ASN A 207 14.17 9.97 -9.93
N LYS A 208 13.95 8.78 -10.52
CA LYS A 208 13.04 8.62 -11.66
C LYS A 208 11.65 8.26 -11.16
N MET A 209 10.66 8.86 -11.80
CA MET A 209 9.24 8.67 -11.53
C MET A 209 8.49 8.62 -12.85
N GLU A 210 7.71 7.58 -13.07
CA GLU A 210 6.94 7.39 -14.29
C GLU A 210 5.58 6.74 -14.00
N ILE A 211 4.56 7.12 -14.77
CA ILE A 211 3.26 6.45 -14.79
C ILE A 211 3.20 5.70 -16.11
N ILE A 212 2.94 4.40 -16.04
CA ILE A 212 2.83 3.49 -17.19
C ILE A 212 1.49 2.79 -17.19
#